data_AF-A0A8B9A2U0-F1
#
_entry.id   AF-A0A8B9A2U0-F1
#
_cell.length_a   1.000
_cell.length_b   1.000
_cell.length_c   1.000
_cell.angle_alpha   90.00
_cell.angle_beta   90.00
_cell.angle_gamma   90.00
#
_symmetry.space_group_name_H-M   'P 1'
#
loop_
_entity.id
_entity.type
_entity.pdbx_description
1 polymer ?
#
loop_
_entity_poly.entity_id
_entity_poly.type
_entity_poly.pdbx_seq_one_letter_code
_entity_poly.pdbx_strand_id
1 'polypeptide(L)'
;MAPSQTAQLAFSSALFGVLSFILGIFAELKKPPYGTPIQGKDVIICKFPSDPTVALGALSVVAVFISAALGILSVFFPYKGKSVPRKVMFQNTTLFVFFQLAVGLTLLGAGMMLTGTIQEALQHIHNVHQDLEYACPTAKTGVFGGAAFLNLDASIFWLINLMLTMNVREDYFGETEDSKGEYREVLTGDNDMEEDKHTAA
;
A
#
# COMPACT_ATOMS: atom_id res chain seq x y z
N MET A 1 -12.03 15.33 20.62
CA MET A 1 -11.03 15.91 19.70
C MET A 1 -11.05 15.06 18.45
N ALA A 2 -11.45 15.61 17.29
CA ALA A 2 -11.46 14.83 16.05
C ALA A 2 -10.00 14.54 15.63
N PRO A 3 -9.63 13.30 15.30
CA PRO A 3 -8.30 13.01 14.77
C PRO A 3 -8.08 13.80 13.48
N SER A 4 -6.84 14.28 13.27
CA SER A 4 -6.48 14.93 12.00
C SER A 4 -6.72 13.97 10.83
N GLN A 5 -7.02 14.51 9.65
CA GLN A 5 -7.25 13.69 8.45
C GLN A 5 -6.07 12.72 8.17
N THR A 6 -4.85 13.09 8.56
CA THR A 6 -3.65 12.25 8.46
C THR A 6 -3.73 11.04 9.38
N ALA A 7 -4.11 11.28 10.63
CA ALA A 7 -4.23 10.22 11.62
C ALA A 7 -5.35 9.25 11.25
N GLN A 8 -6.44 9.74 10.63
CA GLN A 8 -7.51 8.88 10.11
C GLN A 8 -7.02 7.97 8.99
N LEU A 9 -6.33 8.52 7.98
CA LEU A 9 -5.78 7.72 6.87
C LEU A 9 -4.72 6.72 7.36
N ALA A 10 -3.85 7.13 8.29
CA ALA A 10 -2.87 6.25 8.91
C ALA A 10 -3.54 5.09 9.65
N PHE A 11 -4.51 5.40 10.51
CA PHE A 11 -5.21 4.40 11.30
C PHE A 11 -6.02 3.43 10.43
N SER A 12 -6.72 3.95 9.41
CA SER A 12 -7.43 3.11 8.45
C SER A 12 -6.47 2.22 7.66
N SER A 13 -5.37 2.77 7.14
CA SER A 13 -4.36 1.99 6.40
C SER A 13 -3.77 0.88 7.27
N ALA A 14 -3.43 1.18 8.53
CA ALA A 14 -2.93 0.20 9.48
C ALA A 14 -3.97 -0.89 9.80
N LEU A 15 -5.23 -0.50 10.03
CA LEU A 15 -6.32 -1.44 10.27
C LEU A 15 -6.52 -2.41 9.10
N PHE A 16 -6.58 -1.90 7.87
CA PHE A 16 -6.74 -2.75 6.69
C PHE A 16 -5.51 -3.62 6.42
N GLY A 17 -4.30 -3.12 6.71
CA GLY A 17 -3.06 -3.90 6.65
C GLY A 17 -3.05 -5.07 7.63
N VAL A 18 -3.35 -4.81 8.90
CA VAL A 18 -3.45 -5.85 9.95
C VAL A 18 -4.58 -6.83 9.65
N LEU A 19 -5.72 -6.34 9.17
CA LEU A 19 -6.83 -7.20 8.76
C LEU A 19 -6.42 -8.13 7.61
N SER A 20 -5.74 -7.61 6.59
CA SER A 20 -5.20 -8.41 5.48
C SER A 20 -4.26 -9.51 5.98
N PHE A 21 -3.35 -9.17 6.90
CA PHE A 21 -2.45 -10.13 7.53
C PHE A 21 -3.20 -11.23 8.28
N ILE A 22 -4.13 -10.86 9.17
CA ILE A 22 -4.92 -11.82 9.97
C ILE A 22 -5.70 -12.77 9.05
N LEU A 23 -6.40 -12.23 8.05
CA LEU A 23 -7.16 -13.03 7.08
C LEU A 23 -6.25 -13.99 6.31
N GLY A 24 -5.05 -13.55 5.91
CA GLY A 24 -4.07 -14.38 5.22
C GLY A 24 -3.54 -15.53 6.09
N ILE A 25 -3.27 -15.27 7.38
CA ILE A 25 -2.86 -16.31 8.33
C ILE A 25 -4.00 -17.31 8.58
N PHE A 26 -5.23 -16.83 8.76
CA PHE A 26 -6.38 -17.73 8.92
C PHE A 26 -6.65 -18.57 7.67
N ALA A 27 -6.44 -18.00 6.48
CA ALA A 27 -6.51 -18.75 5.22
C ALA A 27 -5.50 -19.91 5.21
N GLU A 28 -4.25 -19.65 5.62
CA GLU A 28 -3.22 -20.70 5.74
C GLU A 28 -3.58 -21.76 6.79
N LEU A 29 -4.02 -21.35 7.99
CA LEU A 29 -4.31 -22.26 9.10
C LEU A 29 -5.55 -23.14 8.88
N LYS A 30 -6.53 -22.65 8.11
CA LYS A 30 -7.78 -23.39 7.83
C LYS A 30 -7.70 -24.28 6.61
N LYS A 31 -6.54 -24.34 5.96
CA LYS A 31 -6.33 -25.15 4.76
C LYS A 31 -6.24 -26.65 5.11
N PRO A 32 -7.02 -27.53 4.44
CA PRO A 32 -6.91 -28.97 4.67
C PRO A 32 -5.65 -29.53 4.01
N PRO A 33 -4.98 -30.50 4.66
CA PRO A 33 -3.72 -31.05 4.18
C PRO A 33 -3.89 -31.90 2.91
N TYR A 34 -5.04 -32.57 2.73
CA TYR A 34 -5.35 -33.41 1.57
C TYR A 34 -6.87 -33.49 1.31
N GLY A 35 -7.26 -33.64 0.05
CA GLY A 35 -8.63 -34.03 -0.31
C GLY A 35 -8.85 -35.54 -0.14
N THR A 36 -10.10 -35.96 0.03
CA THR A 36 -10.43 -37.40 0.07
C THR A 36 -10.75 -37.91 -1.34
N PRO A 37 -10.01 -38.92 -1.87
CA PRO A 37 -10.33 -39.52 -3.16
C PRO A 37 -11.53 -40.47 -3.00
N ILE A 38 -12.59 -40.23 -3.77
CA ILE A 38 -13.75 -41.14 -3.86
C ILE A 38 -13.67 -41.85 -5.22
N GLN A 39 -13.56 -43.17 -5.18
CA GLN A 39 -13.53 -44.00 -6.38
C GLN A 39 -14.92 -44.05 -7.03
N GLY A 40 -15.03 -43.52 -8.24
CA GLY A 40 -16.17 -43.65 -9.13
C GLY A 40 -15.97 -44.76 -10.17
N LYS A 41 -16.92 -44.92 -11.09
CA LYS A 41 -16.75 -45.85 -12.22
C LYS A 41 -15.74 -45.26 -13.21
N ASP A 42 -14.54 -45.83 -13.26
CA ASP A 42 -13.42 -45.44 -14.14
C ASP A 42 -12.86 -44.01 -13.92
N VAL A 43 -13.22 -43.34 -12.81
CA VAL A 43 -12.73 -41.98 -12.46
C VAL A 43 -12.58 -41.83 -10.94
N ILE A 44 -11.64 -40.99 -10.49
CA ILE A 44 -11.55 -40.52 -9.10
C ILE A 44 -12.20 -39.14 -8.99
N ILE A 45 -13.09 -39.00 -8.01
CA ILE A 45 -13.68 -37.71 -7.64
C ILE A 45 -13.00 -37.24 -6.34
N CYS A 46 -12.27 -36.14 -6.41
CA CYS A 46 -11.68 -35.49 -5.26
C CYS A 46 -12.77 -34.73 -4.49
N LYS A 47 -13.09 -35.19 -3.29
CA LYS A 47 -13.97 -34.45 -2.38
C LYS A 47 -13.11 -33.62 -1.44
N PHE A 48 -13.13 -32.31 -1.67
CA PHE A 48 -12.56 -31.33 -0.76
C PHE A 48 -13.61 -30.93 0.28
N PRO A 49 -13.23 -30.79 1.57
CA PRO A 49 -14.13 -30.21 2.56
C PRO A 49 -14.45 -28.75 2.23
N SER A 50 -15.48 -28.19 2.86
CA SER A 50 -15.85 -26.79 2.62
C SER A 50 -14.77 -25.87 3.18
N ASP A 51 -13.89 -25.38 2.31
CA ASP A 51 -12.73 -24.60 2.71
C ASP A 51 -13.01 -23.09 2.63
N PRO A 52 -12.96 -22.35 3.75
CA PRO A 52 -13.14 -20.90 3.74
C PRO A 52 -11.91 -20.16 3.17
N THR A 53 -10.83 -20.88 2.85
CA THR A 53 -9.54 -20.32 2.42
C THR A 53 -9.66 -19.43 1.19
N VAL A 54 -10.47 -19.81 0.19
CA VAL A 54 -10.70 -18.99 -1.01
C VAL A 54 -11.34 -17.64 -0.66
N ALA A 55 -12.34 -17.65 0.22
CA ALA A 55 -13.02 -16.43 0.66
C ALA A 55 -12.11 -15.54 1.52
N LEU A 56 -11.36 -16.15 2.44
CA LEU A 56 -10.40 -15.45 3.30
C LEU A 56 -9.25 -14.84 2.50
N GLY A 57 -8.71 -15.58 1.53
CA GLY A 57 -7.68 -15.11 0.61
C GLY A 57 -8.18 -13.93 -0.24
N ALA A 58 -9.36 -14.03 -0.84
CA ALA A 58 -9.96 -12.94 -1.61
C ALA A 58 -10.21 -11.69 -0.75
N LEU A 59 -10.75 -11.84 0.46
CA LEU A 59 -10.95 -10.71 1.39
C LEU A 59 -9.63 -10.07 1.81
N SER A 60 -8.57 -10.87 2.04
CA SER A 60 -7.23 -10.38 2.35
C SER A 60 -6.65 -9.53 1.21
N VAL A 61 -6.85 -9.96 -0.05
CA VAL A 61 -6.45 -9.22 -1.25
C VAL A 61 -7.19 -7.88 -1.35
N VAL A 62 -8.51 -7.87 -1.14
CA VAL A 62 -9.29 -6.64 -1.16
C VAL A 62 -8.81 -5.68 -0.05
N ALA A 63 -8.55 -6.19 1.15
CA ALA A 63 -8.06 -5.38 2.26
C ALA A 63 -6.69 -4.74 1.97
N VAL A 64 -5.75 -5.45 1.35
CA VAL A 64 -4.44 -4.87 1.00
C VAL A 64 -4.54 -3.84 -0.12
N PHE A 65 -5.46 -4.00 -1.08
CA PHE A 65 -5.70 -2.97 -2.08
C PHE A 65 -6.33 -1.71 -1.48
N ILE A 66 -7.23 -1.85 -0.51
CA ILE A 66 -7.79 -0.72 0.23
C ILE A 66 -6.68 -0.01 1.03
N SER A 67 -5.81 -0.74 1.73
CA SER A 67 -4.70 -0.13 2.48
C SER A 67 -3.73 0.60 1.54
N ALA A 68 -3.41 0.02 0.38
CA ALA A 68 -2.56 0.66 -0.62
C ALA A 68 -3.23 1.92 -1.21
N ALA A 69 -4.53 1.89 -1.51
CA ALA A 69 -5.26 3.06 -1.99
C ALA A 69 -5.25 4.19 -0.96
N LEU A 70 -5.45 3.88 0.32
CA LEU A 70 -5.36 4.85 1.42
C LEU A 70 -3.93 5.37 1.59
N GLY A 71 -2.93 4.51 1.45
CA GLY A 71 -1.51 4.88 1.47
C GLY A 71 -1.17 5.86 0.35
N ILE A 72 -1.57 5.57 -0.89
CA ILE A 72 -1.42 6.48 -2.04
C ILE A 72 -2.13 7.80 -1.77
N LEU A 73 -3.38 7.74 -1.30
CA LEU A 73 -4.16 8.93 -0.99
C LEU A 73 -3.43 9.79 0.05
N SER A 74 -2.87 9.17 1.09
CA SER A 74 -2.14 9.87 2.15
C SER A 74 -0.88 10.61 1.65
N VAL A 75 -0.24 10.10 0.59
CA VAL A 75 0.90 10.74 -0.06
C VAL A 75 0.45 11.93 -0.92
N PHE A 76 -0.64 11.80 -1.68
CA PHE A 76 -1.06 12.82 -2.65
C PHE A 76 -2.08 13.84 -2.14
N PHE A 77 -2.84 13.58 -1.07
CA PHE A 77 -3.90 14.50 -0.64
C PHE A 77 -3.34 15.77 0.01
N PRO A 78 -3.87 16.96 -0.31
CA PRO A 78 -3.48 18.22 0.32
C PRO A 78 -3.81 18.22 1.81
N TYR A 79 -2.86 18.66 2.63
CA TYR A 79 -3.06 18.87 4.05
C TYR A 79 -3.16 20.37 4.34
N LYS A 80 -4.17 20.77 5.12
CA LYS A 80 -4.42 22.19 5.48
C LYS A 80 -4.54 23.13 4.27
N GLY A 81 -5.09 22.65 3.15
CA GLY A 81 -5.36 23.47 1.96
C GLY A 81 -4.16 23.81 1.08
N LYS A 82 -2.94 23.33 1.41
CA LYS A 82 -1.76 23.46 0.55
C LYS A 82 -1.31 22.06 0.10
N SER A 83 -1.15 21.86 -1.22
CA SER A 83 -0.53 20.65 -1.79
C SER A 83 0.90 20.94 -2.22
N VAL A 84 1.79 19.97 -2.05
CA VAL A 84 3.17 20.07 -2.54
C VAL A 84 3.22 19.55 -3.98
N PRO A 85 3.90 20.24 -4.92
CA PRO A 85 4.05 19.76 -6.28
C PRO A 85 4.73 18.39 -6.31
N ARG A 86 4.20 17.45 -7.13
CA ARG A 86 4.75 16.08 -7.24
C ARG A 86 6.24 16.04 -7.56
N LYS A 87 6.74 17.03 -8.33
CA LYS A 87 8.16 17.14 -8.69
C LYS A 87 9.05 17.30 -7.46
N VAL A 88 8.64 18.12 -6.50
CA VAL A 88 9.38 18.37 -5.25
C VAL A 88 9.30 17.15 -4.33
N MET A 89 8.12 16.53 -4.26
CA MET A 89 7.90 15.34 -3.45
C MET A 89 8.82 14.17 -3.86
N PHE A 90 8.93 13.89 -5.16
CA PHE A 90 9.78 12.81 -5.68
C PHE A 90 11.24 13.21 -5.95
N GLN A 91 11.62 14.47 -5.71
CA GLN A 91 13.03 14.87 -5.70
C GLN A 91 13.77 14.30 -4.50
N ASN A 92 13.06 14.02 -3.40
CA ASN A 92 13.61 13.31 -2.26
C ASN A 92 13.76 11.81 -2.58
N THR A 93 14.99 11.36 -2.78
CA THR A 93 15.35 9.96 -3.09
C THR A 93 14.78 8.98 -2.07
N THR A 94 14.75 9.34 -0.77
CA THR A 94 14.22 8.48 0.28
C THR A 94 12.74 8.21 0.07
N LEU A 95 11.93 9.26 -0.11
CA LEU A 95 10.49 9.09 -0.34
C LEU A 95 10.22 8.28 -1.62
N PHE A 96 10.98 8.53 -2.69
CA PHE A 96 10.83 7.78 -3.94
C PHE A 96 11.11 6.28 -3.75
N VAL A 97 12.20 5.91 -3.07
CA VAL A 97 12.57 4.51 -2.83
C VAL A 97 11.53 3.80 -1.95
N PHE A 98 11.12 4.40 -0.83
CA PHE A 98 10.10 3.82 0.05
C PHE A 98 8.73 3.69 -0.64
N PHE A 99 8.39 4.61 -1.53
CA PHE A 99 7.17 4.53 -2.33
C PHE A 99 7.20 3.34 -3.30
N GLN A 100 8.32 3.14 -4.01
CA GLN A 100 8.47 2.00 -4.91
C GLN A 100 8.46 0.66 -4.17
N LEU A 101 9.11 0.60 -2.99
CA LEU A 101 9.07 -0.60 -2.14
C LEU A 101 7.65 -0.90 -1.66
N ALA A 102 6.88 0.10 -1.24
CA ALA A 102 5.48 -0.09 -0.83
C ALA A 102 4.63 -0.67 -1.97
N VAL A 103 4.75 -0.10 -3.18
CA VAL A 103 4.03 -0.59 -4.37
C VAL A 103 4.49 -2.00 -4.73
N GLY A 104 5.79 -2.25 -4.77
CA GLY A 104 6.35 -3.56 -5.11
C GLY A 104 5.90 -4.66 -4.14
N LEU A 105 5.99 -4.42 -2.84
CA LEU A 105 5.56 -5.38 -1.82
C LEU A 105 4.05 -5.61 -1.84
N THR A 106 3.25 -4.57 -2.06
CA THR A 106 1.79 -4.70 -2.20
C THR A 106 1.46 -5.64 -3.37
N LEU A 107 2.08 -5.44 -4.53
CA LEU A 107 1.81 -6.25 -5.72
C LEU A 107 2.32 -7.69 -5.56
N LEU A 108 3.50 -7.88 -4.96
CA LEU A 108 4.05 -9.21 -4.69
C LEU A 108 3.18 -9.99 -3.69
N GLY A 109 2.82 -9.37 -2.57
CA GLY A 109 1.95 -9.99 -1.56
C GLY A 109 0.56 -10.31 -2.11
N ALA A 110 -0.07 -9.36 -2.80
CA ALA A 110 -1.37 -9.58 -3.45
C ALA A 110 -1.29 -10.67 -4.53
N GLY A 111 -0.24 -10.67 -5.35
CA GLY A 111 -0.01 -11.68 -6.39
C GLY A 111 0.16 -13.08 -5.80
N MET A 112 0.99 -13.23 -4.75
CA MET A 112 1.13 -14.51 -4.06
C MET A 112 -0.19 -14.99 -3.46
N MET A 113 -0.96 -14.10 -2.82
CA MET A 113 -2.27 -14.46 -2.26
C MET A 113 -3.28 -14.87 -3.35
N LEU A 114 -3.35 -14.11 -4.46
CA LEU A 114 -4.22 -14.40 -5.60
C LEU A 114 -3.86 -15.74 -6.26
N THR A 115 -2.57 -16.00 -6.49
CA THR A 115 -2.16 -17.28 -7.09
C THR A 115 -2.52 -18.47 -6.21
N GLY A 116 -2.33 -18.37 -4.88
CA GLY A 116 -2.78 -19.41 -3.94
C GLY A 116 -4.29 -19.61 -4.00
N THR A 117 -5.05 -18.52 -4.03
CA THR A 117 -6.52 -18.54 -4.08
C THR A 117 -7.04 -19.14 -5.39
N ILE A 118 -6.45 -18.76 -6.53
CA ILE A 118 -6.82 -19.27 -7.86
C ILE A 118 -6.53 -20.78 -7.96
N GLN A 119 -5.37 -21.23 -7.46
CA GLN A 119 -5.03 -22.66 -7.47
C GLN A 119 -6.03 -23.47 -6.66
N GLU A 120 -6.40 -23.02 -5.47
CA GLU A 120 -7.41 -23.69 -4.65
C GLU A 120 -8.79 -23.70 -5.30
N ALA A 121 -9.22 -22.58 -5.88
CA ALA A 121 -10.47 -22.50 -6.62
C ALA A 121 -10.49 -23.46 -7.82
N LEU A 122 -9.40 -23.52 -8.59
CA LEU A 122 -9.28 -24.43 -9.73
C LEU A 122 -9.30 -25.89 -9.31
N GLN A 123 -8.66 -26.24 -8.19
CA GLN A 123 -8.67 -27.61 -7.63
C GLN A 123 -10.10 -28.05 -7.28
N HIS A 124 -10.90 -27.13 -6.74
CA HIS A 124 -12.28 -27.41 -6.34
C HIS A 124 -13.22 -27.52 -7.55
N ILE A 125 -12.95 -26.80 -8.64
CA ILE A 125 -13.72 -26.89 -9.89
C ILE A 125 -13.34 -28.14 -10.68
N HIS A 126 -12.05 -28.44 -10.81
CA HIS A 126 -11.53 -29.63 -11.50
C HIS A 126 -11.37 -30.79 -10.53
N ASN A 127 -12.49 -31.30 -10.03
CA ASN A 127 -12.49 -32.36 -9.02
C ASN A 127 -12.53 -33.78 -9.60
N VAL A 128 -12.76 -33.95 -10.90
CA VAL A 128 -12.84 -35.28 -11.56
C VAL A 128 -11.56 -35.58 -12.33
N HIS A 129 -10.92 -36.69 -12.00
CA HIS A 129 -9.69 -37.16 -12.64
C HIS A 129 -9.91 -38.57 -13.22
N GLN A 130 -9.45 -38.80 -14.44
CA GLN A 130 -9.53 -40.12 -15.10
C GLN A 130 -8.43 -41.09 -14.63
N ASP A 131 -7.48 -40.60 -13.84
CA ASP A 131 -6.41 -41.39 -13.27
C ASP A 131 -6.86 -42.03 -11.94
N LEU A 132 -6.78 -43.36 -11.88
CA LEU A 132 -7.21 -44.21 -10.76
C LEU A 132 -6.20 -44.22 -9.60
N GLU A 133 -5.02 -43.61 -9.77
CA GLU A 133 -4.00 -43.46 -8.72
C GLU A 133 -3.86 -42.01 -8.20
N TYR A 134 -4.74 -41.11 -8.65
CA TYR A 134 -4.63 -39.68 -8.32
C TYR A 134 -4.91 -39.38 -6.83
N ALA A 135 -3.88 -38.87 -6.13
CA ALA A 135 -3.90 -38.64 -4.69
C ALA A 135 -4.56 -37.33 -4.21
N CYS A 136 -5.32 -36.63 -5.07
CA CYS A 136 -6.05 -35.40 -4.74
C CYS A 136 -5.25 -34.39 -3.86
N PRO A 137 -4.07 -33.92 -4.31
CA PRO A 137 -3.26 -32.98 -3.54
C PRO A 137 -4.02 -31.66 -3.34
N THR A 138 -3.77 -30.94 -2.25
CA THR A 138 -4.21 -29.54 -2.09
C THR A 138 -3.08 -28.60 -2.52
N ALA A 139 -3.38 -27.31 -2.73
CA ALA A 139 -2.36 -26.32 -3.09
C ALA A 139 -1.23 -26.26 -2.06
N LYS A 140 -0.03 -25.80 -2.45
CA LYS A 140 1.15 -25.78 -1.58
C LYS A 140 0.91 -24.97 -0.30
N THR A 141 1.31 -25.52 0.85
CA THR A 141 1.29 -24.82 2.14
C THR A 141 2.39 -23.78 2.22
N GLY A 142 2.15 -22.71 2.99
CA GLY A 142 3.07 -21.60 3.24
C GLY A 142 2.94 -20.42 2.28
N VAL A 143 2.23 -20.56 1.16
CA VAL A 143 2.05 -19.47 0.18
C VAL A 143 1.16 -18.36 0.74
N PHE A 144 0.06 -18.70 1.43
CA PHE A 144 -0.83 -17.71 2.05
C PHE A 144 -0.15 -17.05 3.25
N GLY A 145 0.58 -17.82 4.04
CA GLY A 145 1.41 -17.30 5.13
C GLY A 145 2.44 -16.28 4.65
N GLY A 146 3.24 -16.62 3.62
CA GLY A 146 4.22 -15.71 3.04
C GLY A 146 3.59 -14.45 2.46
N ALA A 147 2.47 -14.59 1.73
CA ALA A 147 1.71 -13.46 1.22
C ALA A 147 1.18 -12.55 2.34
N ALA A 148 0.73 -13.11 3.46
CA ALA A 148 0.25 -12.35 4.61
C ALA A 148 1.36 -11.45 5.19
N PHE A 149 2.57 -11.98 5.36
CA PHE A 149 3.71 -11.19 5.84
C PHE A 149 4.10 -10.08 4.86
N LEU A 150 4.12 -10.36 3.56
CA LEU A 150 4.38 -9.32 2.55
C LEU A 150 3.32 -8.20 2.57
N ASN A 151 2.04 -8.55 2.78
CA ASN A 151 0.97 -7.56 2.92
C ASN A 151 1.12 -6.72 4.19
N LEU A 152 1.57 -7.32 5.30
CA LEU A 152 1.88 -6.61 6.54
C LEU A 152 3.03 -5.62 6.32
N ASP A 153 4.14 -6.08 5.73
CA ASP A 153 5.29 -5.25 5.41
C ASP A 153 4.88 -4.09 4.49
N ALA A 154 4.13 -4.37 3.43
CA ALA A 154 3.60 -3.35 2.53
C ALA A 154 2.81 -2.27 3.29
N SER A 155 1.96 -2.65 4.25
CA SER A 155 1.21 -1.70 5.06
C SER A 155 2.10 -0.81 5.94
N ILE A 156 3.20 -1.36 6.48
CA ILE A 156 4.21 -0.61 7.23
C ILE A 156 4.91 0.39 6.31
N PHE A 157 5.30 -0.04 5.10
CA PHE A 157 5.91 0.85 4.12
C PHE A 157 4.96 1.99 3.70
N TRP A 158 3.65 1.75 3.59
CA TRP A 158 2.67 2.82 3.39
C TRP A 158 2.62 3.81 4.54
N LEU A 159 2.72 3.35 5.80
CA LEU A 159 2.79 4.23 6.97
C LEU A 159 4.10 5.05 7.01
N ILE A 160 5.22 4.44 6.66
CA ILE A 160 6.52 5.14 6.54
C ILE A 160 6.44 6.22 5.47
N ASN A 161 5.86 5.91 4.31
CA ASN A 161 5.65 6.91 3.24
C ASN A 161 4.80 8.08 3.74
N LEU A 162 3.75 7.81 4.51
CA LEU A 162 2.95 8.88 5.11
C LEU A 162 3.79 9.77 6.04
N MET A 163 4.61 9.17 6.91
CA MET A 163 5.52 9.92 7.79
C MET A 163 6.52 10.77 6.98
N LEU A 164 7.22 10.15 6.02
CA LEU A 164 8.18 10.85 5.16
C LEU A 164 7.53 12.00 4.39
N THR A 165 6.30 11.80 3.94
CA THR A 165 5.55 12.86 3.24
C THR A 165 5.22 14.03 4.16
N MET A 166 4.97 13.79 5.46
CA MET A 166 4.81 14.90 6.41
C MET A 166 6.10 15.70 6.55
N ASN A 167 7.25 15.04 6.69
CA ASN A 167 8.55 15.71 6.81
C ASN A 167 8.85 16.56 5.57
N VAL A 168 8.70 15.99 4.37
CA VAL A 168 8.92 16.72 3.10
C VAL A 168 7.99 17.92 2.96
N ARG A 169 6.76 17.83 3.46
CA ARG A 169 5.82 18.97 3.47
C ARG A 169 6.27 20.06 4.44
N GLU A 170 6.72 19.68 5.63
CA GLU A 170 7.25 20.63 6.61
C GLU A 170 8.47 21.37 6.05
N ASP A 171 9.42 20.64 5.47
CA ASP A 171 10.62 21.23 4.85
C ASP A 171 10.23 22.20 3.72
N TYR A 172 9.34 21.80 2.82
CA TYR A 172 8.93 22.65 1.70
C TYR A 172 8.20 23.92 2.15
N PHE A 173 7.29 23.82 3.12
CA PHE A 173 6.54 24.98 3.60
C PHE A 173 7.36 25.90 4.51
N GLY A 174 8.30 25.35 5.29
CA GLY A 174 9.27 26.14 6.06
C GLY A 174 10.12 27.01 5.14
N GLU A 175 10.72 26.40 4.11
CA GLU A 175 11.51 27.15 3.11
C GLU A 175 10.68 28.22 2.37
N THR A 176 9.41 27.94 2.04
CA THR A 176 8.58 28.94 1.33
C THR A 176 8.08 30.08 2.21
N GLU A 177 7.90 29.87 3.52
CA GLU A 177 7.49 30.94 4.43
C GLU A 177 8.66 31.86 4.79
N ASP A 178 9.86 31.31 4.98
CA ASP A 178 11.09 32.08 5.18
C ASP A 178 11.47 32.88 3.92
N SER A 179 11.38 32.25 2.73
CA SER A 179 11.68 32.93 1.46
C SER A 179 10.62 33.99 1.06
N LYS A 180 9.38 33.88 1.56
CA LYS A 180 8.36 34.95 1.38
C LYS A 180 8.56 36.15 2.32
N GLY A 181 9.35 36.01 3.38
CA GLY A 181 9.70 37.10 4.29
C GLY A 181 10.68 38.12 3.69
N GLU A 182 11.44 37.74 2.66
CA GLU A 182 12.56 38.56 2.14
C GLU A 182 12.19 39.44 0.92
N TYR A 183 11.02 39.26 0.32
CA TYR A 183 10.60 40.03 -0.89
C TYR A 183 9.70 41.23 -0.59
N ARG A 184 9.56 41.68 0.67
CA ARG A 184 8.68 42.80 1.02
C ARG A 184 9.37 44.06 1.55
N GLU A 185 10.71 44.08 1.63
CA GLU A 185 11.44 45.20 2.26
C GLU A 185 12.45 45.93 1.34
N VAL A 186 12.37 45.80 0.00
CA VAL A 186 13.33 46.47 -0.92
C VAL A 186 12.66 47.24 -2.07
N LEU A 187 11.49 47.85 -1.86
CA LEU A 187 10.88 48.73 -2.89
C LEU A 187 10.33 50.08 -2.40
N THR A 188 10.68 50.52 -1.19
CA THR A 188 10.37 51.90 -0.75
C THR A 188 11.51 52.48 0.07
N GLY A 189 12.58 52.88 -0.61
CA GLY A 189 13.66 53.68 -0.07
C GLY A 189 14.54 54.11 -1.23
N ASP A 190 14.89 55.37 -1.28
CA ASP A 190 15.87 55.97 -2.20
C ASP A 190 15.33 56.36 -3.58
N ASN A 191 14.56 57.45 -3.58
CA ASN A 191 14.75 58.52 -4.55
C ASN A 191 14.53 59.85 -3.84
N ASP A 192 15.51 60.27 -3.04
CA ASP A 192 15.72 61.68 -2.72
C ASP A 192 17.22 61.93 -2.45
N MET A 193 17.77 62.82 -3.29
CA MET A 193 19.00 63.64 -3.11
C MET A 193 20.35 62.92 -3.34
N GLU A 194 21.36 63.42 -4.06
CA GLU A 194 21.66 64.73 -4.66
C GLU A 194 23.11 64.65 -5.24
N GLU A 195 23.41 65.36 -6.34
CA GLU A 195 24.74 65.92 -6.74
C GLU A 195 24.64 66.48 -8.18
N ASP A 196 25.22 67.60 -8.62
CA ASP A 196 25.83 68.80 -8.02
C ASP A 196 26.04 69.83 -9.17
N LYS A 197 26.03 71.14 -8.82
CA LYS A 197 26.61 72.36 -9.44
C LYS A 197 26.74 72.58 -10.98
N HIS A 198 26.11 73.67 -11.45
CA HIS A 198 26.71 74.99 -11.83
C HIS A 198 25.62 75.84 -12.53
N THR A 199 25.37 77.12 -12.19
CA THR A 199 26.11 78.29 -12.70
C THR A 199 25.58 79.55 -12.00
N ALA A 200 26.49 80.44 -11.59
CA ALA A 200 26.21 81.81 -11.17
C ALA A 200 26.58 82.78 -12.31
N ALA A 201 25.64 83.66 -12.69
CA ALA A 201 25.79 85.05 -13.14
C ALA A 201 24.45 85.53 -13.72
#